data_AF-A0A2T3JWH6-F1
#
_entry.id   AF-A0A2T3JWH6-F1
#
_cell.length_a   1.000
_cell.length_b   1.000
_cell.length_c   1.000
_cell.angle_alpha   90.00
_cell.angle_beta   90.00
_cell.angle_gamma   90.00
#
_symmetry.space_group_name_H-M   'P 1'
#
loop_
_entity.id
_entity.type
_entity.pdbx_description
1 polymer ?
#
loop_
_entity_poly.entity_id
_entity_poly.type
_entity_poly.pdbx_seq_one_letter_code
_entity_poly.pdbx_strand_id
1 'polypeptide(L)'
;MTKSNASLSEEDKHQLEILIDDSVSTITKENKFKIQSGYKNYFLPPFEEMMSFLNIKCDLSALYKHAEVSGISLPQISHGSLHQLHHQGVGKGVYKKLINTLISLPSFPTQSLIKDKDQWIDRSDSANSNALSWFGGIYQYNFFKTDKNLDQHELAFYQYLMTFIEQRCQQDIAYLEQRNNKIEDLMLPKVNPCFSNHTQIDNVHLVVLEEVLSEAFDINLLDEKKKIAIIEASLTCEYDFLFNCIACYEVGYMVTNNLLNIDSDNKKAVSTIYLMMDHYTQLKNDETCFHSFWKVIQLTLKDNGIDLSNRKLASFIQINQHTDSFNSLNDAQYNVLKKWFKQQDLPSNDKLRSFVDSFAESIGFGWTNHFLLMAKIALGFDTLLNQKSEQVKNSFGSDIDVTAIWKRVLGRYSEYYLYYFHQHFSGK
;
A
#
# COMPACT_ATOMS: atom_id res chain seq x y z
N MET A 1 17.70 4.54 23.90
CA MET A 1 18.63 3.44 24.26
C MET A 1 17.84 2.14 24.25
N THR A 2 18.04 1.37 23.19
CA THR A 2 17.24 0.22 22.75
C THR A 2 17.64 -1.05 23.50
N LYS A 3 16.70 -1.60 24.30
CA LYS A 3 16.72 -2.99 24.74
C LYS A 3 15.31 -3.55 24.58
N SER A 4 15.07 -4.25 23.47
CA SER A 4 14.18 -5.41 23.39
C SER A 4 14.26 -6.04 21.99
N ASN A 5 15.45 -6.50 21.59
CA ASN A 5 15.47 -7.79 20.90
C ASN A 5 15.40 -8.81 22.04
N ALA A 6 14.43 -9.73 22.01
CA ALA A 6 14.64 -10.98 22.73
C ALA A 6 15.98 -11.52 22.22
N SER A 7 17.01 -11.51 23.05
CA SER A 7 18.34 -11.92 22.61
C SER A 7 18.21 -13.35 22.10
N LEU A 8 18.48 -13.57 20.81
CA LEU A 8 18.55 -14.91 20.23
C LEU A 8 19.34 -15.82 21.16
N SER A 9 18.87 -17.04 21.37
CA SER A 9 19.65 -18.04 22.11
C SER A 9 20.97 -18.30 21.39
N GLU A 10 21.99 -18.80 22.10
CA GLU A 10 23.26 -19.14 21.46
C GLU A 10 23.08 -20.21 20.35
N GLU A 11 22.10 -21.10 20.51
CA GLU A 11 21.70 -22.07 19.50
C GLU A 11 21.11 -21.37 18.26
N ASP A 12 20.17 -20.44 18.44
CA ASP A 12 19.55 -19.69 17.35
C ASP A 12 20.59 -18.84 16.58
N LYS A 13 21.56 -18.25 17.30
CA LYS A 13 22.68 -17.52 16.67
C LYS A 13 23.54 -18.44 15.82
N HIS A 14 23.88 -19.62 16.34
CA HIS A 14 24.68 -20.60 15.61
C HIS A 14 23.94 -21.10 14.35
N GLN A 15 22.64 -21.36 14.45
CA GLN A 15 21.81 -21.73 13.30
C GLN A 15 21.75 -20.62 12.25
N LEU A 16 21.60 -19.37 12.68
CA LEU A 16 21.62 -18.22 11.78
C LEU A 16 22.97 -18.08 11.05
N GLU A 17 24.07 -18.28 11.75
CA GLU A 17 25.41 -18.29 11.13
C GLU A 17 25.55 -19.40 10.07
N ILE A 18 25.08 -20.60 10.36
CA ILE A 18 25.06 -21.72 9.40
C ILE A 18 24.26 -21.34 8.16
N LEU A 19 23.05 -20.78 8.31
CA LEU A 19 22.20 -20.37 7.20
C LEU A 19 22.83 -19.27 6.33
N ILE A 20 23.52 -18.33 6.96
CA ILE A 20 24.27 -17.28 6.26
C ILE A 20 25.43 -17.89 5.46
N ASP A 21 26.18 -18.81 6.04
CA ASP A 21 27.31 -19.45 5.37
C ASP A 21 26.87 -20.40 4.25
N ASP A 22 25.77 -21.13 4.43
CA ASP A 22 25.13 -21.93 3.39
C ASP A 22 24.70 -21.05 2.23
N SER A 23 24.03 -19.94 2.50
CA SER A 23 23.65 -18.95 1.47
C SER A 23 24.87 -18.36 0.76
N VAL A 24 25.96 -18.10 1.49
CA VAL A 24 27.23 -17.63 0.91
C VAL A 24 27.87 -18.68 0.01
N SER A 25 27.71 -19.96 0.32
CA SER A 25 28.28 -21.06 -0.46
C SER A 25 27.69 -21.11 -1.87
N THR A 26 26.40 -20.77 -2.03
CA THR A 26 25.67 -20.80 -3.31
C THR A 26 25.96 -19.60 -4.22
N ILE A 27 26.53 -18.51 -3.67
CA ILE A 27 26.82 -17.28 -4.43
C ILE A 27 28.13 -17.44 -5.23
N THR A 28 28.07 -17.43 -6.56
CA THR A 28 29.25 -17.51 -7.43
C THR A 28 29.34 -16.30 -8.37
N LYS A 29 30.33 -16.29 -9.29
CA LYS A 29 30.41 -15.24 -10.32
C LYS A 29 29.23 -15.34 -11.29
N GLU A 30 28.80 -16.56 -11.56
CA GLU A 30 27.72 -16.94 -12.46
C GLU A 30 26.36 -16.88 -11.75
N ASN A 31 26.33 -17.13 -10.44
CA ASN A 31 25.13 -17.09 -9.60
C ASN A 31 25.26 -16.04 -8.48
N LYS A 32 25.11 -14.76 -8.82
CA LYS A 32 25.20 -13.66 -7.84
C LYS A 32 23.92 -13.54 -7.02
N PHE A 33 24.04 -13.10 -5.77
CA PHE A 33 22.89 -12.81 -4.93
C PHE A 33 22.12 -11.60 -5.47
N LYS A 34 20.80 -11.74 -5.60
CA LYS A 34 19.89 -10.69 -6.05
C LYS A 34 18.68 -10.66 -5.13
N ILE A 35 18.15 -9.47 -4.89
CA ILE A 35 16.80 -9.33 -4.32
C ILE A 35 15.85 -9.42 -5.50
N GLN A 36 15.08 -10.51 -5.56
CA GLN A 36 14.06 -10.68 -6.57
C GLN A 36 12.86 -9.81 -6.20
N SER A 37 12.36 -9.06 -7.16
CA SER A 37 11.05 -8.41 -7.02
C SER A 37 9.96 -9.47 -7.16
N GLY A 38 8.86 -9.30 -6.41
CA GLY A 38 7.68 -10.14 -6.56
C GLY A 38 7.17 -10.15 -8.01
N TYR A 39 6.48 -11.21 -8.39
CA TYR A 39 5.87 -11.32 -9.72
C TYR A 39 4.47 -10.67 -9.71
N LYS A 40 3.98 -10.27 -10.88
CA LYS A 40 2.65 -9.65 -10.97
C LYS A 40 1.55 -10.67 -10.65
N ASN A 41 0.80 -10.40 -9.59
CA ASN A 41 -0.30 -11.22 -9.11
C ASN A 41 -1.40 -10.30 -8.56
N TYR A 42 -2.59 -10.31 -9.17
CA TYR A 42 -3.69 -9.46 -8.71
C TYR A 42 -4.32 -9.95 -7.40
N PHE A 43 -4.16 -11.23 -7.05
CA PHE A 43 -4.67 -11.80 -5.81
C PHE A 43 -3.83 -11.33 -4.61
N LEU A 44 -2.51 -11.45 -4.72
CA LEU A 44 -1.53 -10.98 -3.74
C LEU A 44 -0.42 -10.19 -4.45
N PRO A 45 -0.57 -8.86 -4.61
CA PRO A 45 0.38 -8.05 -5.35
C PRO A 45 1.75 -8.02 -4.65
N PRO A 46 2.83 -7.73 -5.39
CA PRO A 46 4.13 -7.45 -4.78
C PRO A 46 4.02 -6.36 -3.72
N PHE A 47 4.71 -6.54 -2.60
CA PHE A 47 4.71 -5.58 -1.50
C PHE A 47 5.13 -4.18 -1.97
N GLU A 48 6.10 -4.11 -2.87
CA GLU A 48 6.61 -2.87 -3.44
C GLU A 48 5.55 -2.09 -4.23
N GLU A 49 4.60 -2.77 -4.86
CA GLU A 49 3.51 -2.13 -5.60
C GLU A 49 2.58 -1.38 -4.65
N MET A 50 2.23 -2.01 -3.52
CA MET A 50 1.38 -1.41 -2.48
C MET A 50 2.08 -0.25 -1.76
N MET A 51 3.40 -0.35 -1.55
CA MET A 51 4.17 0.74 -0.95
C MET A 51 4.35 1.90 -1.92
N SER A 52 4.54 1.61 -3.21
CA SER A 52 4.59 2.62 -4.28
C SER A 52 3.28 3.40 -4.38
N PHE A 53 2.12 2.75 -4.22
CA PHE A 53 0.82 3.42 -4.14
C PHE A 53 0.78 4.50 -3.04
N LEU A 54 1.43 4.26 -1.89
CA LEU A 54 1.56 5.23 -0.79
C LEU A 54 2.74 6.20 -0.96
N ASN A 55 3.34 6.23 -2.16
CA ASN A 55 4.56 6.96 -2.50
C ASN A 55 5.74 6.63 -1.56
N ILE A 56 5.82 5.38 -1.08
CA ILE A 56 6.90 4.89 -0.22
C ILE A 56 7.86 4.06 -1.06
N LYS A 57 9.13 4.46 -1.07
CA LYS A 57 10.20 3.70 -1.72
C LYS A 57 10.68 2.60 -0.78
N CYS A 58 10.53 1.35 -1.19
CA CYS A 58 10.98 0.16 -0.47
C CYS A 58 12.26 -0.43 -1.06
N ASP A 59 13.20 0.42 -1.47
CA ASP A 59 14.52 -0.02 -1.91
C ASP A 59 15.55 0.09 -0.76
N LEU A 60 16.64 -0.67 -0.88
CA LEU A 60 17.70 -0.65 0.13
C LEU A 60 18.36 0.73 0.28
N SER A 61 18.35 1.56 -0.76
CA SER A 61 18.90 2.92 -0.67
C SER A 61 18.05 3.78 0.27
N ALA A 62 16.72 3.66 0.21
CA ALA A 62 15.79 4.28 1.13
C ALA A 62 15.99 3.76 2.56
N LEU A 63 16.13 2.44 2.76
CA LEU A 63 16.43 1.84 4.06
C LEU A 63 17.72 2.41 4.66
N TYR A 64 18.79 2.48 3.87
CA TYR A 64 20.08 3.03 4.30
C TYR A 64 19.97 4.49 4.71
N LYS A 65 19.29 5.30 3.90
CA LYS A 65 19.04 6.72 4.21
C LYS A 65 18.23 6.87 5.52
N HIS A 66 17.21 6.03 5.72
CA HIS A 66 16.42 6.04 6.94
C HIS A 66 17.22 5.65 8.18
N ALA A 67 18.09 4.64 8.07
CA ALA A 67 18.96 4.22 9.15
C ALA A 67 19.99 5.30 9.52
N GLU A 68 20.60 5.94 8.52
CA GLU A 68 21.53 7.06 8.72
C GLU A 68 20.86 8.23 9.47
N VAL A 69 19.65 8.63 9.03
CA VAL A 69 18.85 9.67 9.70
C VAL A 69 18.48 9.26 11.13
N SER A 70 18.29 7.97 11.38
CA SER A 70 17.96 7.42 12.71
C SER A 70 19.19 7.22 13.60
N GLY A 71 20.38 7.65 13.18
CA GLY A 71 21.62 7.49 13.93
C GLY A 71 22.12 6.04 14.02
N ILE A 72 21.61 5.15 13.17
CA ILE A 72 22.05 3.76 13.08
C ILE A 72 23.27 3.73 12.15
N SER A 73 24.42 3.36 12.69
CA SER A 73 25.64 3.17 11.90
C SER A 73 25.51 1.88 11.08
N LEU A 74 25.27 2.02 9.78
CA LEU A 74 25.30 0.89 8.85
C LEU A 74 26.70 0.75 8.22
N PRO A 75 27.18 -0.48 7.98
CA PRO A 75 28.37 -0.71 7.16
C PRO A 75 28.19 -0.09 5.77
N GLN A 76 29.19 0.65 5.31
CA GLN A 76 29.14 1.28 3.99
C GLN A 76 29.13 0.21 2.88
N ILE A 77 27.94 -0.05 2.34
CA ILE A 77 27.77 -0.68 1.03
C ILE A 77 27.71 0.46 0.02
N SER A 78 28.55 0.40 -1.02
CA SER A 78 28.58 1.46 -2.03
C SER A 78 27.23 1.58 -2.75
N HIS A 79 26.84 2.80 -3.14
CA HIS A 79 25.62 3.02 -3.93
C HIS A 79 25.56 2.14 -5.19
N GLY A 80 26.69 1.91 -5.85
CA GLY A 80 26.76 1.01 -7.01
C GLY A 80 26.44 -0.45 -6.65
N SER A 81 26.85 -0.92 -5.47
CA SER A 81 26.52 -2.26 -4.98
C SER A 81 25.05 -2.37 -4.58
N LEU A 82 24.49 -1.33 -3.95
CA LEU A 82 23.06 -1.25 -3.64
C LEU A 82 22.21 -1.28 -4.92
N HIS A 83 22.62 -0.56 -5.96
CA HIS A 83 21.96 -0.61 -7.26
C HIS A 83 22.05 -2.00 -7.90
N GLN A 84 23.22 -2.66 -7.81
CA GLN A 84 23.40 -4.00 -8.40
C GLN A 84 22.54 -5.07 -7.74
N LEU A 85 22.17 -4.95 -6.46
CA LEU A 85 21.33 -5.94 -5.75
C LEU A 85 20.00 -6.26 -6.45
N HIS A 86 19.39 -5.27 -7.09
CA HIS A 86 18.12 -5.45 -7.82
C HIS A 86 18.31 -5.74 -9.33
N HIS A 87 19.54 -5.73 -9.85
CA HIS A 87 19.80 -5.86 -11.29
C HIS A 87 20.71 -7.06 -11.61
N GLN A 88 22.01 -6.86 -11.45
CA GLN A 88 23.04 -7.83 -11.84
C GLN A 88 23.47 -8.75 -10.69
N GLY A 89 23.02 -8.45 -9.48
CA GLY A 89 23.39 -9.14 -8.25
C GLY A 89 24.77 -8.76 -7.74
N VAL A 90 25.05 -9.17 -6.51
CA VAL A 90 26.29 -8.89 -5.79
C VAL A 90 27.00 -10.17 -5.36
N GLY A 91 28.30 -10.06 -5.11
CA GLY A 91 29.12 -11.17 -4.62
C GLY A 91 29.03 -11.36 -3.10
N LYS A 92 29.60 -12.47 -2.63
CA LYS A 92 29.64 -12.93 -1.22
C LYS A 92 29.92 -11.82 -0.21
N GLY A 93 30.93 -10.99 -0.47
CA GLY A 93 31.35 -9.94 0.47
C GLY A 93 30.30 -8.85 0.71
N VAL A 94 29.56 -8.47 -0.33
CA VAL A 94 28.47 -7.48 -0.20
C VAL A 94 27.25 -8.13 0.46
N TYR A 95 26.91 -9.36 0.08
CA TYR A 95 25.85 -10.13 0.72
C TYR A 95 26.07 -10.27 2.23
N LYS A 96 27.27 -10.71 2.67
CA LYS A 96 27.60 -10.83 4.11
C LYS A 96 27.45 -9.49 4.84
N LYS A 97 27.92 -8.39 4.25
CA LYS A 97 27.74 -7.05 4.81
C LYS A 97 26.25 -6.71 4.97
N LEU A 98 25.45 -6.95 3.93
CA LEU A 98 24.01 -6.66 3.95
C LEU A 98 23.29 -7.45 5.05
N ILE A 99 23.44 -8.78 5.07
CA ILE A 99 22.74 -9.61 6.05
C ILE A 99 23.19 -9.29 7.47
N ASN A 100 24.50 -9.16 7.72
CA ASN A 100 25.01 -8.77 9.04
C ASN A 100 24.48 -7.40 9.49
N THR A 101 24.22 -6.50 8.54
CA THR A 101 23.60 -5.21 8.83
C THR A 101 22.15 -5.40 9.24
N LEU A 102 21.36 -6.14 8.45
CA LEU A 102 19.94 -6.36 8.72
C LEU A 102 19.71 -7.04 10.08
N ILE A 103 20.45 -8.10 10.40
CA ILE A 103 20.32 -8.81 11.68
C ILE A 103 20.75 -7.97 12.89
N SER A 104 21.55 -6.92 12.67
CA SER A 104 21.97 -5.98 13.73
C SER A 104 20.89 -4.96 14.08
N LEU A 105 19.88 -4.79 13.22
CA LEU A 105 18.79 -3.85 13.46
C LEU A 105 17.90 -4.35 14.61
N PRO A 106 17.62 -3.51 15.62
CA PRO A 106 16.82 -3.91 16.78
C PRO A 106 15.36 -4.33 16.49
N SER A 107 14.84 -3.99 15.31
CA SER A 107 13.47 -4.29 14.90
C SER A 107 13.38 -5.33 13.77
N PHE A 108 14.52 -5.93 13.40
CA PHE A 108 14.55 -6.94 12.36
C PHE A 108 14.14 -8.30 12.95
N PRO A 109 13.14 -8.99 12.36
CA PRO A 109 12.61 -10.24 12.90
C PRO A 109 13.57 -11.42 12.64
N THR A 110 14.75 -11.40 13.26
CA THR A 110 15.83 -12.40 13.04
C THR A 110 15.37 -13.85 13.22
N GLN A 111 14.42 -14.10 14.11
CA GLN A 111 13.85 -15.44 14.32
C GLN A 111 13.14 -16.00 13.09
N SER A 112 12.57 -15.15 12.23
CA SER A 112 11.89 -15.59 11.00
C SER A 112 12.85 -16.05 9.91
N LEU A 113 14.17 -15.81 10.07
CA LEU A 113 15.18 -16.29 9.14
C LEU A 113 15.64 -17.72 9.45
N ILE A 114 15.35 -18.22 10.65
CA ILE A 114 15.81 -19.53 11.10
C ILE A 114 14.81 -20.58 10.60
N LYS A 115 15.31 -21.53 9.81
CA LYS A 115 14.52 -22.62 9.23
C LYS A 115 13.71 -23.36 10.30
N ASP A 116 12.49 -23.78 9.96
CA ASP A 116 11.56 -24.49 10.84
C ASP A 116 11.01 -23.69 12.03
N LYS A 117 11.44 -22.43 12.25
CA LYS A 117 10.80 -21.53 13.23
C LYS A 117 9.52 -20.90 12.69
N ASP A 118 9.43 -20.73 11.37
CA ASP A 118 8.22 -20.27 10.70
C ASP A 118 7.97 -21.01 9.38
N GLN A 119 7.06 -21.96 9.44
CA GLN A 119 6.69 -22.80 8.30
C GLN A 119 6.13 -21.98 7.13
N TRP A 120 5.56 -20.79 7.36
CA TRP A 120 5.00 -19.99 6.29
C TRP A 120 6.07 -19.29 5.45
N ILE A 121 7.21 -18.92 6.04
CA ILE A 121 8.35 -18.40 5.30
C ILE A 121 8.92 -19.47 4.38
N ASP A 122 9.21 -20.65 4.93
CA ASP A 122 9.77 -21.77 4.17
C ASP A 122 8.84 -22.20 3.02
N ARG A 123 7.53 -22.24 3.28
CA ARG A 123 6.51 -22.56 2.27
C ARG A 123 6.38 -21.47 1.22
N SER A 124 6.42 -20.19 1.61
CA SER A 124 6.35 -19.08 0.67
C SER A 124 7.54 -19.07 -0.29
N ASP A 125 8.76 -19.29 0.22
CA ASP A 125 9.97 -19.37 -0.60
C ASP A 125 9.88 -20.55 -1.57
N SER A 126 9.48 -21.72 -1.07
CA SER A 126 9.31 -22.95 -1.87
C SER A 126 8.24 -22.82 -2.97
N ALA A 127 7.15 -22.08 -2.70
CA ALA A 127 6.08 -21.81 -3.65
C ALA A 127 6.38 -20.62 -4.59
N ASN A 128 7.50 -19.92 -4.37
CA ASN A 128 7.84 -18.65 -5.02
C ASN A 128 6.68 -17.63 -4.95
N SER A 129 6.05 -17.49 -3.77
CA SER A 129 4.93 -16.58 -3.53
C SER A 129 5.41 -15.17 -3.18
N ASN A 130 4.59 -14.15 -3.52
CA ASN A 130 4.79 -12.78 -3.04
C ASN A 130 4.62 -12.65 -1.51
N ALA A 131 4.05 -13.66 -0.84
CA ALA A 131 3.82 -13.69 0.60
C ALA A 131 5.11 -13.49 1.43
N LEU A 132 6.27 -13.90 0.91
CA LEU A 132 7.56 -13.76 1.59
C LEU A 132 7.85 -12.31 1.99
N SER A 133 7.63 -11.36 1.06
CA SER A 133 7.82 -9.93 1.33
C SER A 133 6.77 -9.38 2.31
N TRP A 134 5.53 -9.86 2.22
CA TRP A 134 4.44 -9.45 3.12
C TRP A 134 4.63 -9.92 4.56
N PHE A 135 5.14 -11.13 4.75
CA PHE A 135 5.44 -11.65 6.08
C PHE A 135 6.48 -10.80 6.82
N GLY A 136 7.44 -10.20 6.11
CA GLY A 136 8.36 -9.22 6.69
C GLY A 136 7.61 -8.07 7.40
N GLY A 137 6.56 -7.53 6.76
CA GLY A 137 5.69 -6.51 7.35
C GLY A 137 4.84 -7.03 8.53
N ILE A 138 4.29 -8.24 8.41
CA ILE A 138 3.49 -8.88 9.47
C ILE A 138 4.34 -9.11 10.73
N TYR A 139 5.56 -9.64 10.60
CA TYR A 139 6.44 -9.85 11.75
C TYR A 139 6.90 -8.54 12.36
N GLN A 140 7.19 -7.54 11.53
CA GLN A 140 7.52 -6.22 12.04
C GLN A 140 6.36 -5.61 12.85
N TYR A 141 5.13 -5.76 12.37
CA TYR A 141 3.93 -5.37 13.12
C TYR A 141 3.81 -6.13 14.46
N ASN A 142 3.97 -7.45 14.43
CA ASN A 142 3.92 -8.29 15.63
C ASN A 142 5.01 -7.92 16.64
N PHE A 143 6.21 -7.57 16.15
CA PHE A 143 7.28 -7.03 16.99
C PHE A 143 6.87 -5.70 17.62
N PHE A 144 6.33 -4.76 16.85
CA PHE A 144 5.88 -3.45 17.35
C PHE A 144 4.79 -3.55 18.42
N LYS A 145 3.93 -4.57 18.37
CA LYS A 145 2.95 -4.85 19.44
C LYS A 145 3.58 -5.18 20.79
N THR A 146 4.83 -5.64 20.79
CA THR A 146 5.57 -5.96 22.04
C THR A 146 6.39 -4.78 22.55
N ASP A 147 6.66 -3.77 21.71
CA ASP A 147 7.45 -2.60 22.08
C ASP A 147 6.59 -1.53 22.77
N LYS A 148 6.69 -1.49 24.11
CA LYS A 148 5.98 -0.54 24.96
C LYS A 148 6.33 0.94 24.72
N ASN A 149 7.38 1.23 23.96
CA ASN A 149 7.76 2.61 23.62
C ASN A 149 7.01 3.15 22.39
N LEU A 150 6.31 2.28 21.66
CA LEU A 150 5.50 2.69 20.52
C LEU A 150 4.07 3.00 20.96
N ASP A 151 3.40 3.83 20.17
CA ASP A 151 1.98 4.14 20.36
C ASP A 151 1.13 2.89 20.05
N GLN A 152 0.78 2.16 21.10
CA GLN A 152 -0.02 0.95 21.01
C GLN A 152 -1.46 1.22 20.57
N HIS A 153 -1.96 2.45 20.80
CA HIS A 153 -3.27 2.85 20.33
C HIS A 153 -3.24 3.01 18.80
N GLU A 154 -2.20 3.67 18.26
CA GLU A 154 -2.02 3.78 16.81
C GLU A 154 -1.80 2.43 16.13
N LEU A 155 -1.01 1.55 16.73
CA LEU A 155 -0.77 0.21 16.20
C LEU A 155 -2.04 -0.63 16.11
N ALA A 156 -3.04 -0.40 16.97
CA ALA A 156 -4.29 -1.15 16.94
C ALA A 156 -5.11 -0.89 15.66
N PHE A 157 -4.92 0.24 14.95
CA PHE A 157 -5.62 0.51 13.68
C PHE A 157 -5.25 -0.51 12.60
N TYR A 158 -4.04 -1.04 12.65
CA TYR A 158 -3.50 -1.97 11.67
C TYR A 158 -3.89 -3.43 11.92
N GLN A 159 -4.56 -3.74 13.04
CA GLN A 159 -4.83 -5.12 13.44
C GLN A 159 -5.59 -5.90 12.37
N TYR A 160 -6.72 -5.37 11.91
CA TYR A 160 -7.55 -6.03 10.89
C TYR A 160 -6.83 -6.10 9.53
N LEU A 161 -6.07 -5.08 9.19
CA LEU A 161 -5.26 -5.06 7.97
C LEU A 161 -4.25 -6.22 7.99
N MET A 162 -3.51 -6.37 9.09
CA MET A 162 -2.49 -7.41 9.19
C MET A 162 -3.10 -8.80 9.20
N THR A 163 -4.25 -9.00 9.86
CA THR A 163 -4.99 -10.26 9.79
C THR A 163 -5.46 -10.58 8.36
N PHE A 164 -5.98 -9.59 7.62
CA PHE A 164 -6.37 -9.78 6.22
C PHE A 164 -5.17 -10.15 5.34
N ILE A 165 -4.05 -9.42 5.46
CA ILE A 165 -2.83 -9.69 4.68
C ILE A 165 -2.31 -11.09 4.99
N GLU A 166 -2.27 -11.48 6.27
CA GLU A 166 -1.82 -12.81 6.68
C GLU A 166 -2.70 -13.92 6.07
N GLN A 167 -4.02 -13.78 6.15
CA GLN A 167 -4.95 -14.72 5.51
C GLN A 167 -4.74 -14.79 4.00
N ARG A 168 -4.52 -13.65 3.35
CA ARG A 168 -4.26 -13.59 1.91
C ARG A 168 -2.96 -14.30 1.53
N CYS A 169 -1.90 -14.10 2.32
CA CYS A 169 -0.62 -14.79 2.14
C CYS A 169 -0.79 -16.31 2.22
N GLN A 170 -1.49 -16.79 3.24
CA GLN A 170 -1.73 -18.22 3.44
C GLN A 170 -2.56 -18.83 2.29
N GLN A 171 -3.57 -18.11 1.80
CA GLN A 171 -4.39 -18.52 0.66
C GLN A 171 -3.57 -18.60 -0.64
N ASP A 172 -2.73 -17.61 -0.92
CA ASP A 172 -1.87 -17.59 -2.12
C ASP A 172 -0.86 -18.75 -2.11
N ILE A 173 -0.21 -18.99 -0.96
CA ILE A 173 0.72 -20.12 -0.78
C ILE A 173 0.02 -21.45 -1.02
N ALA A 174 -1.12 -21.67 -0.37
CA ALA A 174 -1.87 -22.92 -0.50
C ALA A 174 -2.29 -23.19 -1.95
N TYR A 175 -2.65 -22.15 -2.70
CA TYR A 175 -2.98 -22.27 -4.12
C TYR A 175 -1.76 -22.60 -5.00
N LEU A 176 -0.63 -21.93 -4.80
CA LEU A 176 0.57 -22.16 -5.58
C LEU A 176 1.17 -23.55 -5.35
N GLU A 177 1.14 -24.04 -4.11
CA GLU A 177 1.57 -25.39 -3.75
C GLU A 177 0.75 -26.46 -4.47
N GLN A 178 -0.57 -26.28 -4.57
CA GLN A 178 -1.44 -27.21 -5.31
C GLN A 178 -1.13 -27.25 -6.82
N ARG A 179 -0.57 -26.16 -7.37
CA ARG A 179 -0.27 -26.02 -8.80
C ARG A 179 1.13 -26.47 -9.19
N ASN A 180 1.89 -27.11 -8.27
CA ASN A 180 3.27 -27.55 -8.46
C ASN A 180 4.19 -26.45 -9.04
N ASN A 181 4.05 -25.21 -8.55
CA ASN A 181 4.91 -24.07 -8.91
C ASN A 181 4.93 -23.68 -10.42
N LYS A 182 3.93 -24.10 -11.22
CA LYS A 182 3.82 -23.63 -12.61
C LYS A 182 3.27 -22.20 -12.62
N ILE A 183 4.19 -21.23 -12.72
CA ILE A 183 3.93 -19.78 -12.75
C ILE A 183 3.38 -19.30 -14.12
N GLU A 184 3.27 -20.20 -15.09
CA GLU A 184 2.73 -19.87 -16.42
C GLU A 184 1.25 -19.45 -16.31
N ASP A 185 1.02 -18.15 -16.55
CA ASP A 185 -0.26 -17.41 -16.54
C ASP A 185 -1.02 -17.30 -15.21
N LEU A 186 -0.41 -16.61 -14.24
CA LEU A 186 -1.07 -16.11 -13.01
C LEU A 186 -2.02 -14.92 -13.20
N MET A 187 -2.24 -14.48 -14.43
CA MET A 187 -3.01 -13.26 -14.73
C MET A 187 -4.54 -13.46 -14.67
N LEU A 188 -5.05 -14.68 -14.54
CA LEU A 188 -6.42 -15.02 -14.94
C LEU A 188 -7.29 -15.55 -13.79
N PRO A 189 -8.50 -14.98 -13.57
CA PRO A 189 -9.45 -15.47 -12.57
C PRO A 189 -9.90 -16.93 -12.78
N LYS A 190 -9.90 -17.40 -14.03
CA LYS A 190 -10.36 -18.75 -14.42
C LYS A 190 -9.61 -19.90 -13.73
N VAL A 191 -8.37 -19.67 -13.30
CA VAL A 191 -7.52 -20.73 -12.73
C VAL A 191 -7.27 -20.56 -11.24
N ASN A 192 -7.50 -19.38 -10.69
CA ASN A 192 -7.26 -19.12 -9.29
C ASN A 192 -8.60 -19.13 -8.51
N PRO A 193 -8.99 -20.26 -7.88
CA PRO A 193 -10.21 -20.38 -7.10
C PRO A 193 -10.22 -19.43 -5.89
N CYS A 194 -9.09 -18.82 -5.55
CA CYS A 194 -9.06 -17.82 -4.51
C CYS A 194 -9.83 -16.55 -4.91
N PHE A 195 -9.98 -16.22 -6.21
CA PHE A 195 -10.82 -15.08 -6.61
C PHE A 195 -12.30 -15.33 -6.25
N SER A 196 -12.86 -16.48 -6.62
CA SER A 196 -14.26 -16.77 -6.30
C SER A 196 -14.53 -17.00 -4.82
N ASN A 197 -13.55 -17.49 -4.05
CA ASN A 197 -13.75 -17.87 -2.66
C ASN A 197 -13.33 -16.82 -1.63
N HIS A 198 -12.44 -15.90 -2.00
CA HIS A 198 -11.75 -15.03 -1.04
C HIS A 198 -11.72 -13.55 -1.46
N THR A 199 -12.54 -13.13 -2.44
CA THR A 199 -12.62 -11.73 -2.88
C THR A 199 -14.05 -11.21 -2.85
N GLN A 200 -14.20 -9.90 -3.02
CA GLN A 200 -15.50 -9.22 -3.14
C GLN A 200 -15.81 -8.88 -4.60
N ILE A 201 -15.16 -9.58 -5.54
CA ILE A 201 -15.37 -9.37 -6.97
C ILE A 201 -16.64 -10.10 -7.40
N ASP A 202 -17.59 -9.35 -7.99
CA ASP A 202 -18.80 -9.95 -8.51
C ASP A 202 -18.50 -10.96 -9.62
N ASN A 203 -19.28 -12.03 -9.65
CA ASN A 203 -19.16 -13.08 -10.66
C ASN A 203 -19.25 -12.54 -12.10
N VAL A 204 -19.97 -11.44 -12.33
CA VAL A 204 -20.06 -10.79 -13.65
C VAL A 204 -18.67 -10.35 -14.16
N HIS A 205 -17.84 -9.76 -13.31
CA HIS A 205 -16.49 -9.34 -13.70
C HIS A 205 -15.58 -10.55 -13.98
N LEU A 206 -15.71 -11.61 -13.18
CA LEU A 206 -14.96 -12.84 -13.38
C LEU A 206 -15.33 -13.49 -14.73
N VAL A 207 -16.62 -13.60 -15.04
CA VAL A 207 -17.12 -14.15 -16.31
C VAL A 207 -16.62 -13.34 -17.51
N VAL A 208 -16.66 -11.99 -17.44
CA VAL A 208 -16.14 -11.14 -18.52
C VAL A 208 -14.67 -11.43 -18.80
N LEU A 209 -13.85 -11.54 -17.75
CA LEU A 209 -12.44 -11.88 -17.92
C LEU A 209 -12.28 -13.30 -18.47
N GLU A 210 -13.02 -14.27 -17.96
CA GLU A 210 -12.99 -15.65 -18.47
C GLU A 210 -13.29 -15.75 -19.97
N GLU A 211 -14.30 -15.01 -20.44
CA GLU A 211 -14.63 -14.95 -21.86
C GLU A 211 -13.43 -14.43 -22.66
N VAL A 212 -12.87 -13.28 -22.28
CA VAL A 212 -11.71 -12.63 -22.94
C VAL A 212 -10.51 -13.56 -23.08
N LEU A 213 -10.31 -14.43 -22.12
CA LEU A 213 -9.13 -15.28 -22.04
C LEU A 213 -9.30 -16.61 -22.73
N SER A 214 -10.55 -17.00 -22.94
CA SER A 214 -10.90 -18.26 -23.60
C SER A 214 -10.90 -18.13 -25.12
N GLU A 215 -11.05 -16.92 -25.65
CA GLU A 215 -11.00 -16.67 -27.09
C GLU A 215 -9.80 -15.78 -27.45
N ALA A 216 -9.16 -16.04 -28.59
CA ALA A 216 -8.16 -15.13 -29.12
C ALA A 216 -8.88 -13.91 -29.73
N PHE A 217 -9.13 -12.87 -28.92
CA PHE A 217 -9.76 -11.65 -29.41
C PHE A 217 -8.75 -10.72 -30.06
N ASP A 218 -9.13 -10.15 -31.21
CA ASP A 218 -8.53 -8.91 -31.69
C ASP A 218 -9.24 -7.73 -31.01
N ILE A 219 -8.53 -7.00 -30.15
CA ILE A 219 -9.03 -5.83 -29.43
C ILE A 219 -9.63 -4.79 -30.39
N ASN A 220 -9.13 -4.71 -31.62
CA ASN A 220 -9.61 -3.75 -32.62
C ASN A 220 -10.99 -4.11 -33.18
N LEU A 221 -11.40 -5.38 -33.07
CA LEU A 221 -12.71 -5.86 -33.52
C LEU A 221 -13.78 -5.81 -32.42
N LEU A 222 -13.40 -5.49 -31.18
CA LEU A 222 -14.32 -5.35 -30.08
C LEU A 222 -15.08 -4.03 -30.18
N ASP A 223 -16.40 -4.09 -29.95
CA ASP A 223 -17.19 -2.89 -29.74
C ASP A 223 -16.80 -2.18 -28.44
N GLU A 224 -17.15 -0.90 -28.33
CA GLU A 224 -16.81 -0.05 -27.20
C GLU A 224 -17.34 -0.59 -25.87
N LYS A 225 -18.55 -1.18 -25.86
CA LYS A 225 -19.16 -1.73 -24.64
C LYS A 225 -18.36 -2.90 -24.09
N LYS A 226 -17.90 -3.79 -24.96
CA LYS A 226 -17.01 -4.90 -24.59
C LYS A 226 -15.70 -4.37 -24.06
N LYS A 227 -15.05 -3.42 -24.75
CA LYS A 227 -13.79 -2.81 -24.25
C LYS A 227 -13.95 -2.23 -22.85
N ILE A 228 -15.02 -1.47 -22.62
CA ILE A 228 -15.34 -0.90 -21.30
C ILE A 228 -15.50 -1.99 -20.25
N ALA A 229 -16.28 -3.04 -20.53
CA ALA A 229 -16.50 -4.14 -19.58
C ALA A 229 -15.20 -4.87 -19.22
N ILE A 230 -14.31 -5.09 -20.18
CA ILE A 230 -13.01 -5.74 -19.98
C ILE A 230 -12.11 -4.88 -19.09
N ILE A 231 -12.04 -3.58 -19.36
CA ILE A 231 -11.24 -2.64 -18.57
C ILE A 231 -11.80 -2.58 -17.13
N GLU A 232 -13.11 -2.46 -16.98
CA GLU A 232 -13.77 -2.40 -15.68
C GLU A 232 -13.54 -3.67 -14.85
N ALA A 233 -13.67 -4.85 -15.47
CA ALA A 233 -13.38 -6.13 -14.82
C ALA A 233 -11.89 -6.27 -14.46
N SER A 234 -10.98 -5.84 -15.35
CA SER A 234 -9.54 -5.90 -15.10
C SER A 234 -9.14 -5.02 -13.91
N LEU A 235 -9.61 -3.77 -13.87
CA LEU A 235 -9.33 -2.84 -12.77
C LEU A 235 -9.98 -3.32 -11.47
N THR A 236 -11.18 -3.88 -11.53
CA THR A 236 -11.84 -4.49 -10.39
C THR A 236 -10.99 -5.61 -9.77
N CYS A 237 -10.46 -6.51 -10.59
CA CYS A 237 -9.57 -7.57 -10.11
C CYS A 237 -8.25 -7.03 -9.57
N GLU A 238 -7.65 -6.05 -10.27
CA GLU A 238 -6.35 -5.47 -9.89
C GLU A 238 -6.40 -4.74 -8.55
N TYR A 239 -7.51 -4.07 -8.23
CA TYR A 239 -7.63 -3.25 -7.01
C TYR A 239 -8.43 -3.89 -5.86
N ASP A 240 -8.93 -5.11 -6.02
CA ASP A 240 -9.60 -5.86 -4.94
C ASP A 240 -8.73 -5.92 -3.67
N PHE A 241 -7.47 -6.33 -3.79
CA PHE A 241 -6.55 -6.40 -2.66
C PHE A 241 -6.31 -5.02 -2.01
N LEU A 242 -6.19 -3.97 -2.82
CA LEU A 242 -5.99 -2.60 -2.34
C LEU A 242 -7.22 -2.09 -1.57
N PHE A 243 -8.43 -2.29 -2.10
CA PHE A 243 -9.66 -1.88 -1.42
C PHE A 243 -9.87 -2.62 -0.11
N ASN A 244 -9.60 -3.92 -0.08
CA ASN A 244 -9.61 -4.69 1.16
C ASN A 244 -8.60 -4.15 2.18
N CYS A 245 -7.36 -3.84 1.76
CA CYS A 245 -6.36 -3.25 2.64
C CYS A 245 -6.84 -1.93 3.27
N ILE A 246 -7.36 -1.02 2.45
CA ILE A 246 -7.83 0.29 2.92
C ILE A 246 -9.03 0.13 3.86
N ALA A 247 -10.00 -0.72 3.49
CA ALA A 247 -11.19 -0.96 4.28
C ALA A 247 -10.86 -1.58 5.65
N CYS A 248 -9.98 -2.58 5.70
CA CYS A 248 -9.50 -3.18 6.95
C CYS A 248 -8.85 -2.16 7.88
N TYR A 249 -7.97 -1.31 7.32
CA TYR A 249 -7.33 -0.25 8.10
C TYR A 249 -8.35 0.76 8.64
N GLU A 250 -9.28 1.22 7.81
CA GLU A 250 -10.29 2.19 8.24
C GLU A 250 -11.24 1.63 9.28
N VAL A 251 -11.69 0.37 9.13
CA VAL A 251 -12.50 -0.28 10.15
C VAL A 251 -11.70 -0.41 11.45
N GLY A 252 -10.42 -0.78 11.39
CA GLY A 252 -9.55 -0.80 12.57
C GLY A 252 -9.43 0.54 13.26
N TYR A 253 -9.26 1.62 12.49
CA TYR A 253 -9.26 2.99 13.02
C TYR A 253 -10.59 3.33 13.72
N MET A 254 -11.73 3.02 13.09
CA MET A 254 -13.05 3.33 13.63
C MET A 254 -13.35 2.53 14.91
N VAL A 255 -13.01 1.23 14.93
CA VAL A 255 -13.15 0.35 16.11
C VAL A 255 -12.34 0.91 17.27
N THR A 256 -11.05 1.18 17.04
CA THR A 256 -10.12 1.58 18.11
C THR A 256 -10.49 2.91 18.73
N ASN A 257 -11.12 3.80 17.96
CA ASN A 257 -11.63 5.07 18.45
C ASN A 257 -13.03 5.04 19.05
N ASN A 258 -13.69 3.88 19.09
CA ASN A 258 -15.10 3.76 19.48
C ASN A 258 -16.02 4.70 18.66
N LEU A 259 -15.67 4.95 17.39
CA LEU A 259 -16.49 5.74 16.45
C LEU A 259 -17.57 4.90 15.79
N LEU A 260 -17.48 3.57 15.99
CA LEU A 260 -18.46 2.58 15.59
C LEU A 260 -19.65 2.55 16.55
N ASN A 261 -20.32 3.68 16.73
CA ASN A 261 -21.65 3.72 17.34
C ASN A 261 -22.71 3.84 16.26
N ILE A 262 -23.72 2.98 16.33
CA ILE A 262 -25.00 3.24 15.65
C ILE A 262 -25.61 4.39 16.42
N ASP A 263 -25.60 5.58 15.84
CA ASP A 263 -26.28 6.72 16.43
C ASP A 263 -27.76 6.37 16.64
N SER A 264 -28.42 7.03 17.59
CA SER A 264 -29.84 6.85 17.89
C SER A 264 -30.77 6.98 16.67
N ASP A 265 -30.26 7.56 15.58
CA ASP A 265 -30.89 7.74 14.28
C ASP A 265 -30.59 6.63 13.23
N ASN A 266 -29.98 5.50 13.61
CA ASN A 266 -29.59 4.40 12.69
C ASN A 266 -28.65 4.81 11.54
N LYS A 267 -27.96 5.96 11.62
CA LYS A 267 -26.96 6.34 10.62
C LYS A 267 -25.70 5.49 10.82
N LYS A 268 -25.28 4.79 9.77
CA LYS A 268 -24.04 4.01 9.77
C LYS A 268 -22.86 4.96 9.99
N ALA A 269 -22.00 4.66 10.96
CA ALA A 269 -20.72 5.33 11.07
C ALA A 269 -19.91 5.04 9.80
N VAL A 270 -19.47 6.09 9.11
CA VAL A 270 -18.69 5.99 7.87
C VAL A 270 -17.37 6.69 8.05
N SER A 271 -16.32 6.10 7.49
CA SER A 271 -14.96 6.62 7.57
C SER A 271 -14.72 7.76 6.58
N THR A 272 -13.60 8.47 6.74
CA THR A 272 -13.23 9.59 5.87
C THR A 272 -12.92 9.15 4.44
N ILE A 273 -12.22 8.03 4.22
CA ILE A 273 -11.98 7.55 2.83
C ILE A 273 -13.29 7.05 2.22
N TYR A 274 -14.18 6.43 2.99
CA TYR A 274 -15.54 6.11 2.50
C TYR A 274 -16.23 7.36 1.96
N LEU A 275 -16.28 8.44 2.75
CA LEU A 275 -16.89 9.71 2.34
C LEU A 275 -16.17 10.35 1.15
N MET A 276 -14.84 10.27 1.11
CA MET A 276 -14.04 10.75 -0.02
C MET A 276 -14.40 10.01 -1.31
N MET A 277 -14.50 8.67 -1.26
CA MET A 277 -14.86 7.85 -2.39
C MET A 277 -16.28 8.13 -2.86
N ASP A 278 -17.23 8.22 -1.93
CA ASP A 278 -18.61 8.59 -2.25
C ASP A 278 -18.68 9.95 -2.95
N HIS A 279 -17.98 10.97 -2.43
CA HIS A 279 -17.90 12.30 -3.06
C HIS A 279 -17.22 12.25 -4.43
N TYR A 280 -16.08 11.57 -4.56
CA TYR A 280 -15.30 11.48 -5.80
C TYR A 280 -16.10 10.84 -6.95
N THR A 281 -16.85 9.79 -6.63
CA THR A 281 -17.52 8.94 -7.62
C THR A 281 -18.82 9.54 -8.14
N GLN A 282 -19.30 10.65 -7.56
CA GLN A 282 -20.46 11.38 -8.06
C GLN A 282 -20.25 11.81 -9.52
N LEU A 283 -21.30 11.63 -10.34
CA LEU A 283 -21.28 11.93 -11.79
C LEU A 283 -20.87 13.38 -12.10
N LYS A 284 -21.24 14.33 -11.24
CA LYS A 284 -20.98 15.76 -11.43
C LYS A 284 -19.63 16.24 -10.89
N ASN A 285 -18.90 15.39 -10.18
CA ASN A 285 -17.61 15.78 -9.61
C ASN A 285 -16.54 15.72 -10.70
N ASP A 286 -15.83 16.81 -10.97
CA ASP A 286 -14.72 16.88 -11.93
C ASP A 286 -13.35 16.98 -11.24
N GLU A 287 -13.32 16.79 -9.93
CA GLU A 287 -12.14 16.97 -9.10
C GLU A 287 -11.40 15.66 -8.86
N THR A 288 -10.14 15.82 -8.45
CA THR A 288 -9.24 14.72 -8.10
C THR A 288 -9.66 14.07 -6.77
N CYS A 289 -9.20 12.84 -6.51
CA CYS A 289 -9.37 12.17 -5.23
C CYS A 289 -8.75 13.01 -4.10
N PHE A 290 -7.55 13.57 -4.32
CA PHE A 290 -6.89 14.43 -3.34
C PHE A 290 -7.69 15.71 -3.03
N HIS A 291 -8.29 16.36 -4.03
CA HIS A 291 -9.16 17.51 -3.78
C HIS A 291 -10.45 17.09 -3.06
N SER A 292 -11.06 15.98 -3.48
CA SER A 292 -12.26 15.43 -2.84
C SER A 292 -12.01 15.08 -1.36
N PHE A 293 -10.83 14.56 -1.03
CA PHE A 293 -10.42 14.30 0.35
C PHE A 293 -10.48 15.58 1.20
N TRP A 294 -9.82 16.65 0.75
CA TRP A 294 -9.80 17.91 1.48
C TRP A 294 -11.18 18.56 1.58
N LYS A 295 -12.03 18.41 0.55
CA LYS A 295 -13.43 18.84 0.63
C LYS A 295 -14.21 18.10 1.70
N VAL A 296 -14.07 16.78 1.78
CA VAL A 296 -14.70 15.99 2.84
C VAL A 296 -14.21 16.45 4.21
N ILE A 297 -12.91 16.70 4.39
CA ILE A 297 -12.39 17.26 5.65
C ILE A 297 -13.01 18.63 5.96
N GLN A 298 -13.12 19.53 4.99
CA GLN A 298 -13.76 20.83 5.17
C GLN A 298 -15.24 20.73 5.54
N LEU A 299 -15.98 19.81 4.91
CA LEU A 299 -17.40 19.57 5.22
C LEU A 299 -17.54 19.02 6.64
N THR A 300 -16.76 18.01 7.02
CA THR A 300 -16.76 17.45 8.37
C THR A 300 -16.42 18.50 9.42
N LEU A 301 -15.41 19.34 9.18
CA LEU A 301 -15.06 20.43 10.10
C LEU A 301 -16.18 21.47 10.21
N LYS A 302 -16.80 21.82 9.08
CA LYS A 302 -17.91 22.79 9.03
C LYS A 302 -19.12 22.29 9.82
N ASP A 303 -19.45 21.00 9.72
CA ASP A 303 -20.51 20.37 10.51
C ASP A 303 -20.22 20.41 12.01
N ASN A 304 -18.94 20.53 12.40
CA ASN A 304 -18.47 20.73 13.77
C ASN A 304 -18.21 22.21 14.12
N GLY A 305 -18.72 23.16 13.32
CA GLY A 305 -18.61 24.60 13.58
C GLY A 305 -17.29 25.25 13.20
N ILE A 306 -16.40 24.54 12.50
CA ILE A 306 -15.09 25.04 12.04
C ILE A 306 -15.16 25.30 10.53
N ASP A 307 -15.28 26.57 10.12
CA ASP A 307 -15.26 26.95 8.71
C ASP A 307 -13.82 27.10 8.19
N LEU A 308 -13.41 26.19 7.29
CA LEU A 308 -12.07 26.14 6.74
C LEU A 308 -12.08 26.45 5.23
N SER A 309 -11.76 27.69 4.87
CA SER A 309 -11.60 28.07 3.45
C SER A 309 -10.34 27.45 2.82
N ASN A 310 -10.32 27.30 1.48
CA ASN A 310 -9.13 26.83 0.76
C ASN A 310 -7.91 27.73 0.96
N ARG A 311 -8.10 29.04 1.18
CA ARG A 311 -6.98 29.95 1.50
C ARG A 311 -6.41 29.68 2.88
N LYS A 312 -7.27 29.36 3.86
CA LYS A 312 -6.82 28.97 5.19
C LYS A 312 -6.12 27.61 5.14
N LEU A 313 -6.67 26.63 4.40
CA LEU A 313 -5.99 25.36 4.17
C LEU A 313 -4.61 25.56 3.52
N ALA A 314 -4.52 26.37 2.47
CA ALA A 314 -3.25 26.66 1.81
C ALA A 314 -2.21 27.30 2.73
N SER A 315 -2.63 28.05 3.76
CA SER A 315 -1.71 28.72 4.68
C SER A 315 -0.81 27.78 5.48
N PHE A 316 -1.15 26.49 5.56
CA PHE A 316 -0.32 25.45 6.19
C PHE A 316 0.81 24.94 5.28
N ILE A 317 0.85 25.35 4.01
CA ILE A 317 1.93 24.97 3.09
C ILE A 317 3.14 25.86 3.37
N GLN A 318 4.21 25.25 3.86
CA GLN A 318 5.49 25.94 4.03
C GLN A 318 6.09 26.26 2.65
N ILE A 319 6.31 27.56 2.39
CA ILE A 319 7.03 28.04 1.21
C ILE A 319 8.11 29.02 1.65
N ASN A 320 9.33 28.82 1.14
CA ASN A 320 10.40 29.80 1.31
C ASN A 320 10.12 30.93 0.32
N GLN A 321 9.67 32.09 0.81
CA GLN A 321 9.63 33.27 -0.05
C GLN A 321 11.06 33.72 -0.33
N HIS A 322 11.48 33.60 -1.59
CA HIS A 322 12.57 34.44 -2.08
C HIS A 322 12.05 35.88 -2.14
N THR A 323 12.91 36.83 -1.76
CA THR A 323 12.60 38.26 -1.60
C THR A 323 12.07 38.96 -2.85
N ASP A 324 12.07 38.30 -4.02
CA ASP A 324 11.72 38.88 -5.32
C ASP A 324 10.38 38.38 -5.91
N SER A 325 9.54 37.67 -5.15
CA SER A 325 8.24 37.24 -5.67
C SER A 325 7.19 38.35 -5.58
N PHE A 326 6.64 38.78 -6.71
CA PHE A 326 5.55 39.79 -6.79
C PHE A 326 4.23 39.37 -6.12
N ASN A 327 4.07 38.08 -5.78
CA ASN A 327 2.84 37.56 -5.17
C ASN A 327 2.90 37.61 -3.64
N SER A 328 1.78 37.93 -3.00
CA SER A 328 1.62 37.79 -1.55
C SER A 328 1.87 36.33 -1.14
N LEU A 329 2.34 36.10 0.09
CA LEU A 329 2.57 34.74 0.63
C LEU A 329 1.31 33.88 0.50
N ASN A 330 0.16 34.46 0.84
CA ASN A 330 -1.14 33.81 0.78
C ASN A 330 -1.49 33.37 -0.64
N ASP A 331 -1.27 34.22 -1.65
CA ASP A 331 -1.56 33.87 -3.05
C ASP A 331 -0.58 32.82 -3.56
N ALA A 332 0.70 32.88 -3.17
CA ALA A 332 1.68 31.87 -3.53
C ALA A 332 1.32 30.50 -2.95
N GLN A 333 0.97 30.43 -1.66
CA GLN A 333 0.49 29.20 -1.00
C GLN A 333 -0.77 28.66 -1.66
N TYR A 334 -1.76 29.52 -1.92
CA TYR A 334 -3.01 29.13 -2.57
C TYR A 334 -2.79 28.58 -3.98
N ASN A 335 -1.88 29.18 -4.74
CA ASN A 335 -1.50 28.68 -6.07
C ASN A 335 -0.82 27.31 -6.00
N VAL A 336 0.01 27.05 -4.98
CA VAL A 336 0.59 25.72 -4.75
C VAL A 336 -0.50 24.69 -4.45
N LEU A 337 -1.43 24.99 -3.53
CA LEU A 337 -2.54 24.08 -3.22
C LEU A 337 -3.41 23.79 -4.45
N LYS A 338 -3.73 24.82 -5.24
CA LYS A 338 -4.50 24.69 -6.48
C LYS A 338 -3.81 23.79 -7.51
N LYS A 339 -2.47 23.84 -7.59
CA LYS A 339 -1.70 22.93 -8.44
C LYS A 339 -1.79 21.49 -7.92
N TRP A 340 -1.64 21.29 -6.61
CA TRP A 340 -1.79 19.95 -6.01
C TRP A 340 -3.18 19.35 -6.28
N PHE A 341 -4.25 20.14 -6.11
CA PHE A 341 -5.61 19.71 -6.44
C PHE A 341 -5.82 19.33 -7.90
N LYS A 342 -4.93 19.77 -8.81
CA LYS A 342 -4.93 19.44 -10.23
C LYS A 342 -3.89 18.41 -10.63
N GLN A 343 -3.26 17.73 -9.66
CA GLN A 343 -2.17 16.78 -9.90
C GLN A 343 -0.94 17.42 -10.58
N GLN A 344 -0.67 18.69 -10.28
CA GLN A 344 0.48 19.44 -10.79
C GLN A 344 1.41 19.80 -9.65
N ASP A 345 2.73 19.69 -9.87
CA ASP A 345 3.77 20.02 -8.88
C ASP A 345 3.52 19.39 -7.49
N LEU A 346 3.16 18.10 -7.47
CA LEU A 346 2.77 17.36 -6.27
C LEU A 346 3.83 17.46 -5.15
N PRO A 347 3.41 17.46 -3.87
CA PRO A 347 4.33 17.54 -2.74
C PRO A 347 5.25 16.31 -2.67
N SER A 348 6.49 16.52 -2.26
CA SER A 348 7.31 15.43 -1.72
C SER A 348 6.69 14.88 -0.43
N ASN A 349 7.07 13.67 -0.02
CA ASN A 349 6.60 13.08 1.24
C ASN A 349 6.85 13.99 2.46
N ASP A 350 8.03 14.61 2.53
CA ASP A 350 8.37 15.52 3.62
C ASP A 350 7.49 16.77 3.59
N LYS A 351 7.26 17.34 2.40
CA LYS A 351 6.40 18.51 2.25
C LYS A 351 4.93 18.21 2.58
N LEU A 352 4.44 17.03 2.19
CA LEU A 352 3.09 16.57 2.54
C LEU A 352 2.96 16.34 4.05
N ARG A 353 3.95 15.71 4.68
CA ARG A 353 3.99 15.51 6.13
C ARG A 353 3.97 16.85 6.87
N SER A 354 4.87 17.79 6.56
CA SER A 354 4.88 19.11 7.19
C SER A 354 3.56 19.87 7.04
N PHE A 355 2.91 19.75 5.88
CA PHE A 355 1.60 20.34 5.63
C PHE A 355 0.51 19.72 6.52
N VAL A 356 0.45 18.39 6.60
CA VAL A 356 -0.50 17.66 7.44
C VAL A 356 -0.26 17.93 8.93
N ASP A 357 1.00 17.93 9.37
CA ASP A 357 1.36 18.21 10.76
C ASP A 357 0.91 19.62 11.17
N SER A 358 1.20 20.62 10.33
CA SER A 358 0.80 22.02 10.55
C SER A 358 -0.73 22.18 10.57
N PHE A 359 -1.44 21.45 9.70
CA PHE A 359 -2.89 21.44 9.67
C PHE A 359 -3.48 20.80 10.94
N ALA A 360 -3.04 19.60 11.29
CA ALA A 360 -3.55 18.85 12.43
C ALA A 360 -3.31 19.57 13.76
N GLU A 361 -2.13 20.18 13.94
CA GLU A 361 -1.83 21.03 15.10
C GLU A 361 -2.83 22.19 15.20
N SER A 362 -3.18 22.81 14.08
CA SER A 362 -4.09 23.97 14.07
C SER A 362 -5.53 23.66 14.46
N ILE A 363 -5.97 22.41 14.25
CA ILE A 363 -7.33 21.95 14.60
C ILE A 363 -7.34 21.12 15.90
N GLY A 364 -6.21 20.99 16.58
CA GLY A 364 -6.08 20.21 17.81
C GLY A 364 -6.28 18.70 17.63
N PHE A 365 -6.02 18.18 16.42
CA PHE A 365 -6.21 16.77 16.11
C PHE A 365 -4.90 16.00 16.34
N GLY A 366 -4.87 15.14 17.37
CA GLY A 366 -3.63 14.47 17.81
C GLY A 366 -3.10 13.35 16.90
N TRP A 367 -3.66 13.15 15.70
CA TRP A 367 -3.49 11.93 14.91
C TRP A 367 -2.99 12.23 13.50
N THR A 368 -1.85 12.90 13.42
CA THR A 368 -1.21 13.36 12.18
C THR A 368 -0.93 12.22 11.19
N ASN A 369 -0.52 11.05 11.68
CA ASN A 369 -0.19 9.90 10.83
C ASN A 369 -1.40 9.35 10.08
N HIS A 370 -2.59 9.28 10.71
CA HIS A 370 -3.82 8.85 10.04
C HIS A 370 -4.20 9.82 8.91
N PHE A 371 -4.16 11.13 9.17
CA PHE A 371 -4.39 12.16 8.15
C PHE A 371 -3.38 12.07 7.00
N LEU A 372 -2.11 11.84 7.31
CA LEU A 372 -1.07 11.69 6.30
C LEU A 372 -1.31 10.45 5.43
N LEU A 373 -1.71 9.33 6.04
CA LEU A 373 -2.03 8.11 5.30
C LEU A 373 -3.23 8.33 4.37
N MET A 374 -4.30 8.97 4.85
CA MET A 374 -5.46 9.29 4.00
C MET A 374 -5.10 10.20 2.83
N ALA A 375 -4.30 11.24 3.08
CA ALA A 375 -3.80 12.13 2.04
C ALA A 375 -2.97 11.37 0.98
N LYS A 376 -2.14 10.42 1.42
CA LYS A 376 -1.36 9.54 0.53
C LYS A 376 -2.23 8.61 -0.27
N ILE A 377 -3.25 7.99 0.33
CA ILE A 377 -4.22 7.14 -0.35
C ILE A 377 -4.91 7.95 -1.47
N ALA A 378 -5.36 9.17 -1.18
CA ALA A 378 -6.01 10.03 -2.16
C ALA A 378 -5.09 10.38 -3.35
N LEU A 379 -3.83 10.76 -3.07
CA LEU A 379 -2.82 10.99 -4.13
C LEU A 379 -2.47 9.70 -4.90
N GLY A 380 -2.45 8.56 -4.22
CA GLY A 380 -2.20 7.26 -4.83
C GLY A 380 -3.26 6.94 -5.88
N PHE A 381 -4.54 7.15 -5.58
CA PHE A 381 -5.62 6.94 -6.55
C PHE A 381 -5.53 7.87 -7.76
N ASP A 382 -5.21 9.14 -7.54
CA ASP A 382 -5.00 10.08 -8.66
C ASP A 382 -3.82 9.66 -9.55
N THR A 383 -2.73 9.18 -8.93
CA THR A 383 -1.56 8.66 -9.65
C THR A 383 -1.92 7.42 -10.47
N LEU A 384 -2.66 6.47 -9.89
CA LEU A 384 -3.11 5.27 -10.57
C LEU A 384 -4.04 5.60 -11.75
N LEU A 385 -5.00 6.53 -11.59
CA LEU A 385 -5.86 6.95 -12.69
C LEU A 385 -5.04 7.48 -13.88
N ASN A 386 -4.02 8.31 -13.63
CA ASN A 386 -3.16 8.82 -14.70
C ASN A 386 -2.42 7.69 -15.42
N GLN A 387 -1.82 6.76 -14.66
CA GLN A 387 -1.12 5.60 -15.22
C GLN A 387 -2.06 4.70 -16.04
N LYS A 388 -3.27 4.43 -15.53
CA LYS A 388 -4.26 3.60 -16.21
C LYS A 388 -4.87 4.27 -17.42
N SER A 389 -5.05 5.59 -17.39
CA SER A 389 -5.49 6.37 -18.54
C SER A 389 -4.51 6.25 -19.70
N GLU A 390 -3.20 6.33 -19.41
CA GLU A 390 -2.16 6.13 -20.42
C GLU A 390 -2.13 4.68 -20.95
N GLN A 391 -2.21 3.69 -20.06
CA GLN A 391 -2.24 2.27 -20.45
C GLN A 391 -3.45 1.94 -21.33
N VAL A 392 -4.65 2.36 -20.94
CA VAL A 392 -5.88 2.12 -21.71
C VAL A 392 -5.82 2.84 -23.04
N LYS A 393 -5.35 4.09 -23.09
CA LYS A 393 -5.18 4.82 -24.35
C LYS A 393 -4.28 4.08 -25.33
N ASN A 394 -3.19 3.49 -24.83
CA ASN A 394 -2.24 2.74 -25.65
C ASN A 394 -2.78 1.37 -26.10
N SER A 395 -3.60 0.70 -25.28
CA SER A 395 -4.08 -0.66 -25.55
C SER A 395 -5.46 -0.74 -26.22
N PHE A 396 -6.36 0.21 -25.95
CA PHE A 396 -7.77 0.14 -26.36
C PHE A 396 -8.25 1.34 -27.20
N GLY A 397 -7.45 2.42 -27.25
CA GLY A 397 -7.74 3.65 -27.99
C GLY A 397 -8.08 4.84 -27.10
N SER A 398 -8.02 6.06 -27.66
CA SER A 398 -8.22 7.33 -26.92
C SER A 398 -9.68 7.67 -26.64
N ASP A 399 -10.62 6.96 -27.25
CA ASP A 399 -12.05 7.31 -27.20
C ASP A 399 -12.74 6.79 -25.93
N ILE A 400 -12.05 5.95 -25.15
CA ILE A 400 -12.57 5.38 -23.91
C ILE A 400 -12.44 6.41 -22.78
N ASP A 401 -13.57 6.74 -22.15
CA ASP A 401 -13.60 7.53 -20.93
C ASP A 401 -13.14 6.69 -19.72
N VAL A 402 -11.82 6.63 -19.52
CA VAL A 402 -11.20 5.91 -18.41
C VAL A 402 -11.62 6.48 -17.05
N THR A 403 -11.90 7.79 -16.97
CA THR A 403 -12.31 8.42 -15.71
C THR A 403 -13.69 7.92 -15.29
N ALA A 404 -14.62 7.77 -16.24
CA ALA A 404 -15.94 7.21 -15.95
C ALA A 404 -15.86 5.74 -15.48
N ILE A 405 -15.00 4.92 -16.11
CA ILE A 405 -14.79 3.53 -15.67
C ILE A 405 -14.16 3.50 -14.27
N TRP A 406 -13.13 4.32 -14.05
CA TRP A 406 -12.44 4.44 -12.78
C TRP A 406 -13.38 4.81 -11.63
N LYS A 407 -14.29 5.76 -11.86
CA LYS A 407 -15.32 6.12 -10.88
C LYS A 407 -16.27 4.98 -10.56
N ARG A 408 -16.65 4.14 -11.54
CA ARG A 408 -17.47 2.96 -11.25
C ARG A 408 -16.72 1.96 -10.39
N VAL A 409 -15.45 1.69 -10.71
CA VAL A 409 -14.58 0.79 -9.93
C VAL A 409 -14.38 1.32 -8.50
N LEU A 410 -14.00 2.59 -8.34
CA LEU A 410 -13.84 3.21 -7.02
C LEU A 410 -15.17 3.29 -6.24
N GLY A 411 -16.31 3.43 -6.93
CA GLY A 411 -17.64 3.46 -6.31
C GLY A 411 -17.96 2.19 -5.52
N ARG A 412 -17.37 1.07 -5.93
CA ARG A 412 -17.48 -0.21 -5.23
C ARG A 412 -16.76 -0.23 -3.89
N TYR A 413 -15.86 0.71 -3.58
CA TYR A 413 -15.17 0.77 -2.28
C TYR A 413 -16.13 0.72 -1.08
N SER A 414 -17.32 1.31 -1.23
CA SER A 414 -18.38 1.26 -0.23
C SER A 414 -18.77 -0.18 0.16
N GLU A 415 -18.78 -1.11 -0.78
CA GLU A 415 -19.07 -2.54 -0.56
C GLU A 415 -17.99 -3.19 0.33
N TYR A 416 -16.72 -2.91 0.07
CA TYR A 416 -15.59 -3.42 0.84
C TYR A 416 -15.60 -2.89 2.28
N TYR A 417 -15.79 -1.59 2.45
CA TYR A 417 -15.92 -0.99 3.77
C TYR A 417 -17.07 -1.62 4.56
N LEU A 418 -18.25 -1.72 3.95
CA LEU A 418 -19.43 -2.30 4.59
C LEU A 418 -19.24 -3.79 4.92
N TYR A 419 -18.55 -4.56 4.08
CA TYR A 419 -18.21 -5.95 4.36
C TYR A 419 -17.44 -6.09 5.68
N TYR A 420 -16.33 -5.37 5.85
CA TYR A 420 -15.53 -5.42 7.08
C TYR A 420 -16.22 -4.78 8.28
N PHE A 421 -16.95 -3.69 8.05
CA PHE A 421 -17.79 -3.08 9.08
C PHE A 421 -18.80 -4.09 9.61
N HIS A 422 -19.53 -4.78 8.72
CA HIS A 422 -20.53 -5.75 9.11
C HIS A 422 -19.93 -6.99 9.75
N GLN A 423 -18.76 -7.47 9.33
CA GLN A 423 -18.08 -8.56 10.04
C GLN A 423 -17.77 -8.21 11.50
N HIS A 424 -17.40 -6.96 11.79
CA HIS A 424 -17.18 -6.50 13.15
C HIS A 424 -18.46 -6.52 14.00
N PHE A 425 -19.58 -6.03 13.47
CA PHE A 425 -20.85 -5.94 14.21
C PHE A 425 -21.71 -7.21 14.20
N SER A 426 -21.52 -8.08 13.21
CA SER A 426 -22.40 -9.23 13.03
C SER A 426 -22.10 -10.36 14.00
N GLY A 427 -20.90 -10.42 14.59
CA GLY A 427 -20.58 -11.20 15.80
C GLY A 427 -21.27 -12.57 15.92
N LYS A 428 -21.46 -13.25 14.79
CA LYS A 428 -22.07 -14.56 14.63
C LYS A 428 -21.21 -15.33 13.64
#